data_AF-A0A7R9GXH0-F1
#
_entry.id   AF-A0A7R9GXH0-F1
#
_cell.length_a   1.000
_cell.length_b   1.000
_cell.length_c   1.000
_cell.angle_alpha   90.00
_cell.angle_beta   90.00
_cell.angle_gamma   90.00
#
_symmetry.space_group_name_H-M   'P 1'
#
loop_
_entity.id
_entity.type
_entity.pdbx_description
1 polymer ?
#
loop_
_entity_poly.entity_id
_entity_poly.type
_entity_poly.pdbx_seq_one_letter_code
_entity_poly.pdbx_strand_id
1 'polypeptide(L)'
;MGISNSIGSNTFDILLCLGLPWLIKASFLPAMEGQHFVRINSRGLEYSAISLLSTLMLLYATFSCNRFQLDRKVGQACLLMYAMFLVLASLIELNVFFKVNLPTCGR
;
A
#
# COMPACT_ATOMS: atom_id res chain seq x y z
N MET A 1 13.00 -20.64 5.82
CA MET A 1 11.62 -20.77 6.36
C MET A 1 11.07 -19.44 6.91
N GLY A 2 11.88 -18.54 7.48
CA GLY A 2 11.36 -17.27 8.03
C GLY A 2 10.82 -16.27 7.00
N ILE A 3 11.49 -16.12 5.86
CA ILE A 3 11.16 -15.06 4.87
C ILE A 3 9.78 -15.28 4.23
N SER A 4 9.41 -16.52 3.95
CA SER A 4 8.10 -16.87 3.40
C SER A 4 6.96 -16.64 4.40
N ASN A 5 7.21 -16.85 5.69
CA ASN A 5 6.22 -16.58 6.74
C ASN A 5 5.98 -15.07 6.89
N SER A 6 7.06 -14.28 6.88
CA SER A 6 6.96 -12.82 6.95
C SER A 6 6.31 -12.22 5.70
N ILE A 7 6.68 -12.69 4.49
CA ILE A 7 6.03 -12.26 3.24
C ILE A 7 4.56 -12.67 3.21
N GLY A 8 4.24 -13.91 3.60
CA GLY A 8 2.89 -14.43 3.59
C GLY A 8 1.97 -13.70 4.58
N SER A 9 2.45 -13.47 5.80
CA SER A 9 1.68 -12.74 6.82
C SER A 9 1.46 -11.28 6.44
N ASN A 10 2.47 -10.58 5.89
CA ASN A 10 2.33 -9.19 5.45
C ASN A 10 1.37 -9.06 4.26
N THR A 11 1.47 -9.98 3.29
CA THR A 11 0.59 -10.00 2.12
C THR A 11 -0.86 -10.31 2.50
N PHE A 12 -1.07 -11.26 3.43
CA PHE A 12 -2.39 -11.59 3.97
C PHE A 12 -3.01 -10.39 4.72
N ASP A 13 -2.26 -9.72 5.58
CA ASP A 13 -2.75 -8.58 6.36
C ASP A 13 -3.19 -7.43 5.45
N ILE A 14 -2.41 -7.13 4.40
CA ILE A 14 -2.72 -6.04 3.46
C ILE A 14 -3.91 -6.37 2.56
N LEU A 15 -4.05 -7.62 2.11
CA LEU A 15 -5.15 -7.99 1.21
C LEU A 15 -6.46 -8.27 1.97
N LEU A 16 -6.38 -8.98 3.10
CA LEU A 16 -7.56 -9.41 3.85
C LEU A 16 -7.88 -8.47 5.00
N CYS A 17 -6.96 -8.12 5.89
CA CYS A 17 -7.29 -7.25 7.03
C CYS A 17 -7.60 -5.82 6.59
N LEU A 18 -6.93 -5.29 5.55
CA LEU A 18 -7.20 -3.96 5.01
C LEU A 18 -8.23 -3.96 3.86
N GLY A 19 -8.23 -4.97 2.99
CA GLY A 19 -9.15 -5.02 1.83
C GLY A 19 -10.56 -5.53 2.14
N LEU A 20 -10.71 -6.49 3.05
CA LEU A 20 -12.01 -7.10 3.37
C LEU A 20 -13.00 -6.10 4.01
N PRO A 21 -12.62 -5.26 4.99
CA PRO A 21 -13.54 -4.28 5.57
C PRO A 21 -14.02 -3.25 4.53
N TRP A 22 -13.14 -2.91 3.58
CA TRP A 22 -13.42 -2.03 2.45
C TRP A 22 -14.43 -2.64 1.48
N LEU A 23 -14.23 -3.91 1.11
CA LEU A 23 -15.15 -4.67 0.26
C LEU A 23 -16.54 -4.80 0.91
N ILE A 24 -16.59 -5.16 2.20
CA ILE A 24 -17.85 -5.29 2.95
C ILE A 24 -18.57 -3.95 3.00
N LYS A 25 -17.86 -2.85 3.29
CA LYS A 25 -18.45 -1.50 3.29
C LYS A 25 -19.00 -1.10 1.92
N ALA A 26 -18.30 -1.42 0.83
CA ALA A 26 -18.76 -1.12 -0.53
C ALA A 26 -19.95 -1.97 -0.99
N SER A 27 -20.03 -3.22 -0.51
CA SER A 27 -21.08 -4.16 -0.91
C SER A 27 -22.34 -4.07 -0.05
N PHE A 28 -22.21 -3.91 1.26
CA PHE A 28 -23.33 -4.00 2.22
C PHE A 28 -23.79 -2.63 2.77
N LEU A 29 -22.96 -1.59 2.71
CA LEU A 29 -23.34 -0.22 3.10
C LEU A 29 -23.14 0.76 1.94
N PRO A 30 -23.90 0.64 0.84
CA PRO A 30 -23.89 1.66 -0.20
C PRO A 30 -24.32 3.00 0.40
N ALA A 31 -23.48 4.02 0.26
CA ALA A 31 -23.74 5.35 0.81
C ALA A 31 -24.93 6.06 0.13
N MET A 32 -25.39 5.55 -1.02
CA MET A 32 -26.55 6.03 -1.80
C MET A 32 -27.16 4.82 -2.55
N GLU A 33 -28.49 4.71 -2.62
CA GLU A 33 -29.17 3.70 -3.45
C GLU A 33 -28.72 3.80 -4.91
N GLY A 34 -28.15 2.73 -5.47
CA GLY A 34 -27.80 2.62 -6.90
C GLY A 34 -26.35 2.92 -7.28
N GLN A 35 -25.47 3.29 -6.36
CA GLN A 35 -24.04 3.47 -6.66
C GLN A 35 -23.14 2.79 -5.62
N HIS A 36 -22.51 1.67 -6.01
CA HIS A 36 -21.54 0.92 -5.22
C HIS A 36 -20.19 1.65 -5.08
N PHE A 37 -20.21 2.90 -4.60
CA PHE A 37 -19.01 3.68 -4.33
C PHE A 37 -19.03 4.17 -2.88
N VAL A 38 -18.04 3.73 -2.12
CA VAL A 38 -17.82 4.23 -0.75
C VAL A 38 -17.13 5.58 -0.84
N ARG A 39 -17.84 6.64 -0.46
CA ARG A 39 -17.28 7.99 -0.39
C ARG A 39 -16.35 8.10 0.82
N ILE A 40 -15.06 7.92 0.61
CA ILE A 40 -14.01 8.11 1.62
C ILE A 40 -13.86 9.60 1.90
N ASN A 41 -14.14 10.02 3.13
CA ASN A 41 -13.98 11.42 3.55
C ASN A 41 -12.49 11.78 3.77
N SER A 42 -11.68 10.82 4.25
CA SER A 42 -10.23 11.00 4.42
C SER A 42 -9.45 10.47 3.22
N ARG A 43 -9.13 11.36 2.28
CA ARG A 43 -8.24 11.08 1.13
C ARG A 43 -6.95 10.37 1.57
N GLY A 44 -6.39 10.71 2.73
CA GLY A 44 -5.16 10.11 3.25
C GLY A 44 -5.24 8.59 3.51
N LEU A 45 -6.40 8.05 3.91
CA LEU A 45 -6.54 6.60 4.17
C LEU A 45 -6.51 5.80 2.86
N GLU A 46 -7.17 6.33 1.83
CA GLU A 46 -7.18 5.75 0.49
C GLU A 46 -5.78 5.78 -0.13
N TYR A 47 -5.09 6.92 -0.02
CA TYR A 47 -3.72 7.05 -0.53
C TYR A 47 -2.72 6.15 0.19
N SER A 48 -2.77 6.08 1.52
CA SER A 48 -1.95 5.14 2.29
C SER A 48 -2.18 3.70 1.84
N ALA A 49 -3.44 3.28 1.71
CA ALA A 49 -3.79 1.93 1.27
C ALA A 49 -3.31 1.63 -0.17
N ILE A 50 -3.52 2.55 -1.11
CA ILE A 50 -3.07 2.41 -2.51
C ILE A 50 -1.55 2.36 -2.58
N SER A 51 -0.83 3.16 -1.79
CA SER A 51 0.64 3.18 -1.76
C SER A 51 1.22 1.86 -1.20
N LEU A 52 0.60 1.30 -0.16
CA LEU A 52 0.93 0.00 0.44
C LEU A 52 0.64 -1.16 -0.53
N LEU A 53 -0.46 -1.08 -1.29
CA LEU A 53 -0.77 -2.10 -2.30
C LEU A 53 0.20 -2.01 -3.49
N SER A 54 0.49 -0.80 -3.96
CA SER A 54 1.41 -0.54 -5.08
C SER A 54 2.82 -1.04 -4.81
N THR A 55 3.32 -0.84 -3.59
CA THR A 55 4.62 -1.38 -3.17
C THR A 55 4.69 -2.88 -3.18
N LEU A 56 3.66 -3.53 -2.66
CA LEU A 56 3.63 -4.97 -2.56
C LEU A 56 3.62 -5.60 -3.96
N MET A 57 2.88 -4.99 -4.90
CA MET A 57 2.91 -5.36 -6.31
C MET A 57 4.29 -5.17 -6.96
N LEU A 58 4.94 -4.02 -6.75
CA LEU A 58 6.30 -3.74 -7.25
C LEU A 58 7.35 -4.71 -6.68
N LEU A 59 7.27 -4.99 -5.38
CA LEU A 59 8.13 -5.94 -4.70
C LEU A 59 7.95 -7.34 -5.29
N TYR A 60 6.70 -7.79 -5.43
CA TYR A 60 6.37 -9.10 -6.00
C TYR A 60 6.80 -9.22 -7.48
N ALA A 61 6.57 -8.17 -8.28
CA ALA A 61 7.01 -8.10 -9.67
C ALA A 61 8.53 -8.21 -9.79
N THR A 62 9.28 -7.50 -8.94
CA THR A 62 10.75 -7.58 -8.94
C THR A 62 11.23 -8.97 -8.54
N PHE A 63 10.57 -9.59 -7.56
CA PHE A 63 10.86 -10.97 -7.15
C PHE A 63 10.60 -11.98 -8.27
N SER A 64 9.52 -11.78 -9.01
CA SER A 64 9.11 -12.59 -10.16
C SER A 64 10.08 -12.44 -11.34
N CYS A 65 10.46 -11.20 -11.69
CA CYS A 65 11.47 -10.92 -12.71
C CYS A 65 12.85 -11.50 -12.34
N ASN A 66 13.16 -11.59 -11.05
CA ASN A 66 14.40 -12.17 -10.55
C ASN A 66 14.36 -13.72 -10.43
N ARG A 67 13.41 -14.38 -11.10
CA ARG A 67 13.34 -15.86 -11.21
C ARG A 67 13.29 -16.58 -9.85
N PHE A 68 12.77 -15.92 -8.80
CA PHE A 68 12.66 -16.48 -7.44
C PHE A 68 13.96 -17.03 -6.84
N GLN A 69 15.14 -16.65 -7.35
CA GLN A 69 16.41 -17.02 -6.75
C GLN A 69 16.86 -15.98 -5.74
N LEU A 70 16.90 -16.36 -4.46
CA LEU A 70 17.25 -15.47 -3.37
C LEU A 70 18.77 -15.36 -3.23
N ASP A 71 19.38 -14.53 -4.06
CA ASP A 71 20.82 -14.26 -4.02
C ASP A 71 21.14 -13.01 -3.17
N ARG A 72 22.37 -12.87 -2.67
CA ARG A 72 22.76 -11.71 -1.82
C ARG A 72 22.57 -10.37 -2.54
N LYS A 73 22.75 -10.36 -3.87
CA LYS A 73 22.51 -9.18 -4.72
C LYS A 73 21.04 -8.75 -4.73
N VAL A 74 20.13 -9.72 -4.63
CA VAL A 74 18.68 -9.50 -4.60
C VAL A 74 18.28 -8.86 -3.28
N GLY A 75 18.91 -9.29 -2.18
CA GLY A 75 18.75 -8.65 -0.88
C GLY A 75 19.13 -7.17 -0.89
N GLN A 76 20.27 -6.81 -1.49
CA GLN A 76 20.68 -5.41 -1.66
C GLN A 76 19.74 -4.63 -2.59
N ALA A 77 19.35 -5.20 -3.73
CA ALA A 77 18.41 -4.57 -4.66
C ALA A 77 17.05 -4.30 -4.00
N CYS A 78 16.56 -5.26 -3.20
CA CYS A 78 15.32 -5.16 -2.45
C CYS A 78 15.40 -4.05 -1.38
N LEU A 79 16.50 -3.96 -0.64
CA LEU A 79 16.72 -2.94 0.37
C LEU A 79 16.81 -1.52 -0.24
N LEU A 80 17.43 -1.40 -1.43
CA LEU A 80 17.56 -0.15 -2.15
C LEU A 80 16.21 0.31 -2.74
N MET A 81 15.42 -0.61 -3.30
CA MET A 81 14.04 -0.32 -3.71
C MET A 81 13.17 0.10 -2.52
N TYR A 82 13.30 -0.57 -1.38
CA TYR A 82 12.56 -0.23 -0.17
C TYR A 82 12.89 1.20 0.32
N ALA A 83 14.16 1.58 0.32
CA ALA A 83 14.60 2.93 0.65
C ALA A 83 14.05 3.98 -0.33
N MET A 84 14.13 3.73 -1.65
CA MET A 84 13.54 4.63 -2.64
C MET A 84 12.04 4.79 -2.45
N PHE A 85 11.34 3.68 -2.16
CA PHE A 85 9.92 3.74 -1.91
C PHE A 85 9.57 4.56 -0.66
N LEU A 86 10.27 4.33 0.46
CA LEU A 86 10.05 5.09 1.70
C LEU A 86 10.23 6.60 1.47
N VAL A 87 11.24 6.98 0.69
CA VAL A 87 11.48 8.35 0.29
C VAL A 87 10.30 8.88 -0.54
N LEU A 88 9.89 8.17 -1.59
CA LEU A 88 8.72 8.55 -2.41
C LEU A 88 7.43 8.70 -1.58
N ALA A 89 7.12 7.74 -0.71
CA ALA A 89 5.96 7.77 0.16
C ALA A 89 6.01 8.98 1.13
N SER A 90 7.18 9.25 1.70
CA SER A 90 7.38 10.41 2.58
C SER A 90 7.21 11.74 1.83
N LEU A 91 7.73 11.85 0.59
CA LEU A 91 7.55 13.05 -0.23
C LEU A 91 6.10 13.29 -0.66
N ILE A 92 5.33 12.22 -0.88
CA ILE A 92 3.89 12.29 -1.17
C ILE A 92 3.12 12.78 0.06
N GLU A 93 3.40 12.22 1.25
CA GLU A 93 2.79 12.66 2.51
C GLU A 93 3.15 14.12 2.86
N LEU A 94 4.39 14.55 2.59
CA LEU A 94 4.87 15.93 2.80
C LEU A 94 4.39 16.95 1.75
N ASN A 95 3.46 16.58 0.86
CA ASN A 95 2.87 17.49 -0.15
C ASN A 95 3.88 18.11 -1.14
N VAL A 96 5.04 17.49 -1.39
CA VAL A 96 6.08 18.07 -2.25
C VAL A 96 5.67 18.10 -3.73
N PHE A 97 4.96 17.07 -4.21
CA PHE A 97 4.55 16.96 -5.61
C PHE A 97 3.08 17.35 -5.87
N PHE A 98 2.19 17.14 -4.90
CA PHE A 98 0.77 17.49 -4.97
C PHE A 98 0.29 17.95 -3.58
N LYS A 99 -0.61 18.94 -3.51
CA LYS A 99 -1.29 19.34 -2.27
C LYS A 99 -2.39 18.30 -1.96
N VAL A 100 -2.04 17.22 -1.26
CA VAL A 100 -2.90 16.09 -0.90
C VAL A 100 -3.40 16.18 0.55
N ASN A 101 -2.55 16.60 1.49
CA ASN A 101 -2.95 16.84 2.89
C ASN A 101 -3.44 18.29 3.08
N LEU A 102 -4.63 18.47 3.67
CA LEU A 102 -5.05 19.76 4.23
C LEU A 102 -4.14 20.09 5.43
N PRO A 103 -3.88 21.37 5.73
CA PRO A 103 -3.08 21.74 6.90
C PRO A 103 -3.67 21.10 8.16
N THR A 104 -2.84 20.40 8.92
CA THR A 104 -3.17 19.96 10.28
C THR A 104 -3.56 21.23 11.03
N CYS A 105 -4.81 21.26 11.52
CA CYS A 105 -5.35 22.41 12.22
C CYS A 105 -4.33 22.89 13.26
N GLY A 106 -3.89 24.14 13.13
CA GLY A 106 -3.04 24.76 14.15
C GLY A 106 -3.76 24.70 15.49
N ARG A 107 -3.00 24.47 16.56
CA ARG A 107 -3.51 24.80 17.90
C ARG A 107 -3.91 26.26 17.96
#